data_AF-A0A6L4B776-F1
#
_entry.id   AF-A0A6L4B776-F1
#
_cell.length_a   1.000
_cell.length_b   1.000
_cell.length_c   1.000
_cell.angle_alpha   90.00
_cell.angle_beta   90.00
_cell.angle_gamma   90.00
#
_symmetry.space_group_name_H-M   'P 1'
#
loop_
_entity.id
_entity.type
_entity.pdbx_description
1 polymer ?
#
loop_
_entity_poly.entity_id
_entity_poly.type
_entity_poly.pdbx_seq_one_letter_code
_entity_poly.pdbx_strand_id
1 'polypeptide(L)'
;MAAVFHAGETSLQAAAGSRDRLAEVGPRVIRKEMPEQHRDFFAGLPFIVAAGVEAGGQPRAALLAGAPGFISTPDGSHLCIAATPAPDDPLAALLAPAS
;
A
#
# COMPACT_ATOMS: atom_id res chain seq x y z
N MET A 1 -16.07 -14.01 7.26
CA MET A 1 -15.37 -13.36 6.12
C MET A 1 -14.73 -12.10 6.64
N ALA A 2 -13.41 -11.93 6.45
CA ALA A 2 -12.78 -10.63 6.73
C ALA A 2 -13.42 -9.58 5.81
N ALA A 3 -13.71 -8.40 6.35
CA ALA A 3 -14.23 -7.30 5.54
C ALA A 3 -13.18 -6.89 4.50
N VAL A 4 -13.62 -6.63 3.26
CA VAL A 4 -12.73 -6.22 2.16
C VAL A 4 -12.11 -4.84 2.42
N PHE A 5 -12.80 -4.01 3.18
CA PHE A 5 -12.34 -2.68 3.62
C PHE A 5 -12.30 -2.62 5.15
N HIS A 6 -11.35 -1.84 5.66
CA HIS A 6 -11.25 -1.49 7.07
C HIS A 6 -12.33 -0.47 7.46
N ALA A 7 -12.56 -0.31 8.77
CA ALA A 7 -13.54 0.64 9.29
C ALA A 7 -13.23 2.09 8.89
N GLY A 8 -11.96 2.49 8.92
CA GLY A 8 -11.52 3.82 8.49
C GLY A 8 -11.81 4.10 7.01
N GLU A 9 -11.53 3.11 6.15
CA GLU A 9 -11.82 3.20 4.72
C GLU A 9 -13.33 3.31 4.48
N THR A 10 -14.13 2.51 5.17
CA THR A 10 -15.60 2.56 5.07
C THR A 10 -16.16 3.92 5.48
N SER A 11 -15.62 4.53 6.55
CA SER A 11 -16.00 5.87 7.00
C SER A 11 -15.67 6.95 5.97
N LEU A 12 -14.48 6.89 5.36
CA LEU A 12 -14.09 7.81 4.28
C LEU A 12 -14.96 7.64 3.04
N GLN A 13 -15.26 6.40 2.65
CA GLN A 13 -16.13 6.11 1.52
C GLN A 13 -17.56 6.62 1.76
N ALA A 14 -18.07 6.51 3.00
CA ALA A 14 -19.37 7.05 3.39
C ALA A 14 -19.39 8.58 3.30
N ALA A 15 -18.36 9.25 3.83
CA ALA A 15 -18.20 10.69 3.72
C ALA A 15 -18.12 11.17 2.26
N ALA A 16 -17.51 10.38 1.38
CA ALA A 16 -17.43 10.64 -0.05
C ALA A 16 -18.68 10.22 -0.84
N GLY A 17 -19.74 9.70 -0.20
CA GLY A 17 -20.96 9.22 -0.86
C GLY A 17 -20.74 8.00 -1.78
N SER A 18 -19.63 7.28 -1.62
CA SER A 18 -19.20 6.19 -2.51
C SER A 18 -19.30 4.79 -1.87
N ARG A 19 -19.66 4.71 -0.59
CA ARG A 19 -19.70 3.48 0.21
C ARG A 19 -20.47 2.35 -0.46
N ASP A 20 -21.72 2.58 -0.85
CA ASP A 20 -22.56 1.48 -1.34
C ASP A 20 -22.07 0.94 -2.69
N ARG A 21 -21.60 1.83 -3.58
CA ARG A 21 -20.95 1.46 -4.84
C ARG A 21 -19.66 0.67 -4.62
N LEU A 22 -18.82 1.10 -3.69
CA LEU A 22 -17.56 0.41 -3.39
C LEU A 22 -17.78 -0.90 -2.64
N ALA A 23 -18.83 -1.02 -1.83
CA ALA A 23 -19.22 -2.27 -1.19
C ALA A 23 -19.68 -3.33 -2.23
N GLU A 24 -20.38 -2.90 -3.28
CA GLU A 24 -20.79 -3.79 -4.38
C GLU A 24 -19.60 -4.23 -5.25
N VAL A 25 -18.74 -3.28 -5.65
CA VAL A 25 -17.66 -3.54 -6.62
C VAL A 25 -16.40 -4.09 -5.95
N GLY A 26 -16.11 -3.67 -4.72
CA GLY A 26 -14.90 -3.97 -3.96
C GLY A 26 -14.53 -5.46 -3.95
N PRO A 27 -15.43 -6.38 -3.56
CA PRO A 27 -15.15 -7.82 -3.55
C PRO A 27 -14.78 -8.41 -4.92
N ARG A 28 -15.13 -7.75 -6.03
CA ARG A 28 -14.82 -8.20 -7.41
C ARG A 28 -13.48 -7.68 -7.91
N VAL A 29 -13.03 -6.54 -7.39
CA VAL A 29 -11.84 -5.82 -7.87
C VAL A 29 -10.65 -5.91 -6.91
N ILE A 30 -10.88 -6.11 -5.61
CA ILE A 30 -9.83 -6.30 -4.62
C ILE A 30 -9.46 -7.78 -4.58
N ARG A 31 -8.24 -8.09 -5.01
CA ARG A 31 -7.70 -9.43 -5.13
C ARG A 31 -6.42 -9.55 -4.32
N LYS A 32 -6.11 -10.78 -3.89
CA LYS A 32 -4.84 -11.08 -3.20
C LYS A 32 -3.64 -11.01 -4.13
N GLU A 33 -3.86 -11.34 -5.40
CA GLU A 33 -2.83 -11.32 -6.44
C GLU A 33 -2.88 -9.99 -7.21
N MET A 34 -1.70 -9.48 -7.57
CA MET A 34 -1.47 -8.36 -8.47
C MET A 34 -1.54 -8.84 -9.92
N PRO A 35 -2.59 -8.50 -10.69
CA PRO A 35 -2.63 -8.75 -12.13
C PRO A 35 -1.48 -8.03 -12.83
N GLU A 36 -1.12 -8.47 -14.04
CA GLU A 36 -0.06 -7.86 -14.86
C GLU A 36 -0.16 -6.32 -14.92
N GLN A 37 -1.37 -5.79 -15.12
CA GLN A 37 -1.62 -4.35 -15.10
C GLN A 37 -1.15 -3.64 -13.82
N HIS A 38 -1.32 -4.25 -12.63
CA HIS A 38 -0.85 -3.66 -11.37
C HIS A 38 0.67 -3.73 -11.27
N ARG A 39 1.27 -4.83 -11.75
CA ARG A 39 2.73 -5.02 -11.76
C ARG A 39 3.40 -3.95 -12.62
N ASP A 40 2.86 -3.72 -13.82
CA ASP A 40 3.34 -2.69 -14.75
C ASP A 40 3.15 -1.28 -14.18
N PHE A 41 1.99 -1.03 -13.55
CA PHE A 41 1.73 0.24 -12.87
C PHE A 41 2.79 0.53 -11.80
N PHE A 42 3.02 -0.41 -10.88
CA PHE A 42 3.98 -0.23 -9.79
C PHE A 42 5.43 -0.09 -10.29
N ALA A 43 5.82 -0.86 -11.30
CA ALA A 43 7.16 -0.77 -11.90
C ALA A 43 7.43 0.59 -12.58
N GLY A 44 6.37 1.28 -13.03
CA GLY A 44 6.45 2.60 -13.65
C GLY A 44 6.46 3.78 -12.68
N LEU A 45 6.25 3.56 -11.39
CA LEU A 45 6.17 4.66 -10.42
C LEU A 45 7.57 5.23 -10.11
N PRO A 46 7.72 6.57 -10.07
CA PRO A 46 8.97 7.22 -9.64
C PRO A 46 9.10 7.28 -8.11
N PHE A 47 8.01 7.07 -7.38
CA PHE A 47 7.96 7.00 -5.93
C PHE A 47 6.72 6.22 -5.47
N ILE A 48 6.73 5.75 -4.22
CA ILE A 48 5.57 5.15 -3.55
C ILE A 48 5.43 5.71 -2.14
N VAL A 49 4.19 5.81 -1.64
CA VAL A 49 3.94 6.16 -0.24
C VAL A 49 3.88 4.87 0.57
N ALA A 50 4.71 4.77 1.60
CA ALA A 50 4.68 3.70 2.57
C ALA A 50 4.20 4.25 3.91
N ALA A 51 3.44 3.44 4.66
CA ALA A 51 2.95 3.82 5.97
C ALA A 51 2.97 2.63 6.93
N GLY A 52 3.23 2.93 8.20
CA GLY A 52 3.23 1.99 9.31
C GLY A 52 2.56 2.59 10.52
N VAL A 53 2.23 1.77 11.51
CA VAL A 53 1.60 2.21 12.76
C VAL A 53 2.52 1.84 13.91
N GLU A 54 2.93 2.84 14.69
CA GLU A 54 3.73 2.62 15.91
C GLU A 54 2.89 1.88 16.97
N ALA A 55 3.54 1.29 17.97
CA ALA A 55 2.84 0.56 19.04
C ALA A 55 1.78 1.40 19.78
N GLY A 56 1.94 2.73 19.81
CA GLY A 56 0.97 3.68 20.38
C GLY A 56 -0.23 4.00 19.48
N GLY A 57 -0.35 3.38 18.31
CA GLY A 57 -1.44 3.61 17.35
C GLY A 57 -1.24 4.84 16.45
N GLN A 58 -0.12 5.54 16.57
CA GLN A 58 0.19 6.70 15.75
C GLN A 58 0.67 6.25 14.36
N PRO A 59 0.00 6.65 13.26
CA PRO A 59 0.49 6.36 11.92
C PRO A 59 1.69 7.24 11.56
N ARG A 60 2.66 6.64 10.88
CA ARG A 60 3.79 7.29 10.20
C ARG A 60 3.73 6.95 8.72
N ALA A 61 3.98 7.94 7.88
CA ALA A 61 4.00 7.76 6.43
C ALA A 61 5.20 8.49 5.83
N ALA A 62 5.82 7.87 4.84
CA ALA A 62 6.98 8.38 4.13
C ALA A 62 6.82 8.18 2.62
N LEU A 63 7.53 9.01 1.86
CA LEU A 63 7.66 8.84 0.42
C LEU A 63 8.99 8.14 0.12
N LEU A 64 8.91 6.98 -0.53
CA LEU A 64 10.05 6.19 -0.96
C LEU A 64 10.28 6.41 -2.45
N ALA A 65 11.45 6.90 -2.81
CA ALA A 65 11.85 7.15 -4.20
C ALA A 65 13.14 6.40 -4.52
N GLY A 66 13.31 6.02 -5.78
CA GLY A 66 14.50 5.33 -6.26
C GLY A 66 14.65 5.47 -7.77
N ALA A 67 15.76 4.95 -8.29
CA ALA A 67 15.99 4.87 -9.72
C ALA A 67 14.97 3.92 -10.39
N PRO A 68 14.67 4.08 -11.70
CA PRO A 68 13.76 3.17 -12.40
C PRO A 68 14.08 1.70 -12.13
N GLY A 69 13.06 0.92 -11.78
CA GLY A 69 13.19 -0.47 -11.35
C GLY A 69 13.37 -0.69 -9.85
N PHE A 70 13.38 0.37 -9.03
CA PHE A 70 13.40 0.22 -7.56
C PHE A 70 12.13 -0.43 -7.00
N ILE A 71 11.02 -0.39 -7.74
CA ILE A 71 9.81 -1.17 -7.44
C ILE A 71 9.73 -2.31 -8.44
N SER A 72 9.61 -3.54 -7.93
CA SER A 72 9.55 -4.76 -8.73
C SER A 72 8.59 -5.77 -8.12
N THR A 73 8.24 -6.79 -8.90
CA THR A 73 7.23 -7.78 -8.51
C THR A 73 7.70 -9.16 -8.98
N PRO A 74 8.41 -9.92 -8.13
CA PRO A 74 8.98 -11.22 -8.52
C PRO A 74 7.91 -12.26 -8.87
N ASP A 75 6.73 -12.16 -8.24
CA ASP A 75 5.56 -12.99 -8.51
C ASP A 75 4.26 -12.19 -8.29
N GLY A 76 3.11 -12.79 -8.56
CA GLY A 76 1.81 -12.10 -8.44
C GLY A 76 1.41 -11.68 -7.01
N SER A 77 2.15 -12.04 -5.96
CA SER A 77 1.76 -11.77 -4.57
C SER A 77 2.74 -10.86 -3.81
N HIS A 78 3.91 -10.55 -4.38
CA HIS A 78 4.96 -9.81 -3.66
C HIS A 78 5.35 -8.52 -4.38
N LEU A 79 5.29 -7.39 -3.67
CA LEU A 79 5.83 -6.11 -4.13
C LEU A 79 7.17 -5.85 -3.43
N CYS A 80 8.26 -5.81 -4.19
CA CYS A 80 9.60 -5.52 -3.68
C CYS A 80 9.94 -4.06 -3.93
N ILE A 81 10.32 -3.34 -2.87
CA ILE A 81 10.69 -1.92 -2.91
C ILE A 81 12.13 -1.81 -2.43
N ALA A 82 13.05 -1.58 -3.37
CA ALA A 82 14.48 -1.36 -3.12
C ALA A 82 14.76 0.11 -2.77
N ALA A 83 14.05 0.64 -1.78
CA ALA A 83 14.23 1.98 -1.23
C ALA A 83 13.96 1.97 0.27
N THR A 84 14.70 2.79 1.01
CA THR A 84 14.53 2.97 2.46
C THR A 84 14.04 4.39 2.74
N PRO A 85 13.29 4.62 3.84
CA PRO A 85 12.99 5.97 4.30
C PRO A 85 14.28 6.76 4.58
N ALA A 86 14.18 8.09 4.68
CA ALA A 86 15.30 8.90 5.13
C ALA A 86 15.75 8.46 6.54
N PRO A 87 17.05 8.60 6.90
CA PRO A 87 17.56 8.12 8.19
C PRO A 87 16.85 8.71 9.42
N ASP A 88 16.31 9.92 9.28
CA ASP A 88 15.55 10.67 10.29
C ASP A 88 14.03 10.51 10.16
N ASP A 89 13.56 9.73 9.18
CA ASP A 89 12.14 9.44 9.01
C ASP A 89 11.66 8.42 10.05
N PRO A 90 10.61 8.72 10.83
CA PRO A 90 10.11 7.81 11.86
C PRO A 90 9.57 6.48 11.30
N LEU A 91 9.22 6.41 10.01
CA LEU A 91 8.84 5.15 9.37
C LEU A 91 10.00 4.15 9.36
N ALA A 92 11.27 4.60 9.33
CA ALA A 92 12.42 3.72 9.31
C ALA A 92 12.44 2.74 10.51
N ALA A 93 12.02 3.21 11.69
CA ALA A 93 11.95 2.39 12.89
C ALA A 93 10.81 1.35 12.87
N LEU A 94 9.87 1.46 11.92
CA LEU A 94 8.71 0.57 11.78
C LEU A 94 8.87 -0.50 10.72
N LEU A 95 9.90 -0.40 9.88
CA LEU A 95 10.17 -1.37 8.83
C LEU A 95 11.04 -2.50 9.37
N ALA A 96 10.62 -3.73 9.13
CA ALA A 96 11.47 -4.90 9.33
C ALA A 96 12.40 -5.07 8.12
N PRO A 97 13.61 -5.64 8.31
CA PRO A 97 14.44 -6.04 7.18
C PRO A 97 13.68 -7.02 6.27
N ALA A 98 13.93 -6.92 4.96
CA ALA A 98 13.40 -7.88 4.00
C ALA A 98 13.84 -9.30 4.38
N SER A 99 12.89 -10.25 4.35
CA SER A 99 13.10 -11.66 4.68
C SER A 99 13.51 -12.47 3.44
#